data_AF-A0A967RIX1-F1
#
_entry.id   AF-A0A967RIX1-F1
#
_cell.length_a   1.000
_cell.length_b   1.000
_cell.length_c   1.000
_cell.angle_alpha   90.00
_cell.angle_beta   90.00
_cell.angle_gamma   90.00
#
_symmetry.space_group_name_H-M   'P 1'
#
loop_
_entity.id
_entity.type
_entity.pdbx_description
1 polymer ?
#
loop_
_entity_poly.entity_id
_entity_poly.type
_entity_poly.pdbx_seq_one_letter_code
_entity_poly.pdbx_strand_id
1 'polypeptide(L)'
;MDVPVLTGFNFKGGTTLSPEFIALLLGLVLYTAAFVAEVVRAGIQSVSKGQREAAMSIALRPAQVLNLVILPQALRVIIPPLTSQMLNLTKNSSLAVAIGFPDFVSVANTTMNQTGQSIEGVALIMAVYLIFSLSTSAFMNWYNKKVKLVER
;
A
#
# COMPACT_ATOMS: atom_id res chain seq x y z
N MET A 1 27.38 -2.38 16.84
CA MET A 1 26.59 -1.26 16.30
C MET A 1 27.51 -0.05 16.32
N ASP A 2 28.05 0.32 15.16
CA ASP A 2 29.02 1.41 15.07
C ASP A 2 28.32 2.76 15.26
N VAL A 3 28.75 3.51 16.27
CA VAL A 3 28.30 4.88 16.52
C VAL A 3 28.75 5.79 15.36
N PRO A 4 27.89 6.71 14.88
CA PRO A 4 28.23 7.56 13.76
C PRO A 4 29.37 8.52 14.12
N VAL A 5 30.47 8.46 13.38
CA VAL A 5 31.62 9.37 13.56
C VAL A 5 31.64 10.38 12.40
N LEU A 6 31.77 11.65 12.73
CA LEU A 6 31.95 12.73 11.76
C LEU A 6 33.35 12.58 11.14
N THR A 7 33.42 12.27 9.84
CA THR A 7 34.68 12.29 9.08
C THR A 7 34.54 13.25 7.90
N GLY A 8 35.15 14.43 8.01
CA GLY A 8 35.03 15.49 7.01
C GLY A 8 33.65 16.14 7.03
N PHE A 9 33.03 16.33 5.85
CA PHE A 9 31.68 16.92 5.72
C PHE A 9 30.54 15.88 5.84
N ASN A 10 30.84 14.59 6.02
CA ASN A 10 29.85 13.53 6.12
C ASN A 10 30.09 12.65 7.36
N PHE A 11 29.00 12.12 7.92
CA PHE A 11 29.06 11.10 8.95
C PHE A 11 29.32 9.73 8.31
N LYS A 12 30.27 8.96 8.86
CA LYS A 12 30.62 7.62 8.40
C LYS A 12 30.40 6.65 9.57
N GLY A 13 29.61 5.61 9.34
CA GLY A 13 29.10 4.72 10.39
C GLY A 13 27.73 5.16 10.92
N GLY A 14 26.94 4.21 11.42
CA GLY A 14 25.54 4.41 11.81
C GLY A 14 24.52 4.11 10.69
N THR A 15 23.24 3.96 11.04
CA THR A 15 22.15 3.81 10.06
C THR A 15 21.85 5.16 9.40
N THR A 16 22.34 5.36 8.18
CA THR A 16 22.00 6.55 7.39
C THR A 16 20.68 6.32 6.67
N LEU A 17 19.63 7.03 7.08
CA LEU A 17 18.39 7.11 6.29
C LEU A 17 18.60 8.12 5.16
N SER A 18 18.53 7.65 3.92
CA SER A 18 18.73 8.52 2.77
C SER A 18 17.52 9.46 2.59
N PRO A 19 17.70 10.73 2.21
CA PRO A 19 16.60 11.67 1.98
C PRO A 19 15.56 11.14 0.97
N GLU A 20 16.01 10.34 0.00
CA GLU A 20 15.20 9.69 -1.03
C GLU A 20 14.25 8.66 -0.41
N PHE A 21 14.71 7.89 0.58
CA PHE A 21 13.86 6.96 1.34
C PHE A 21 12.72 7.69 2.04
N ILE A 22 13.04 8.81 2.69
CA ILE A 22 12.07 9.59 3.46
C ILE A 22 11.04 10.21 2.51
N ALA A 23 11.48 10.76 1.38
CA ALA A 23 10.59 11.32 0.36
C ALA A 23 9.63 10.26 -0.20
N LEU A 24 10.14 9.06 -0.53
CA LEU A 24 9.34 7.94 -1.00
C LEU A 24 8.32 7.49 0.06
N LEU A 25 8.80 7.28 1.29
CA LEU A 25 7.97 6.82 2.40
C LEU A 25 6.82 7.79 2.66
N LEU A 26 7.12 9.09 2.76
CA LEU A 26 6.12 10.11 3.00
C LEU A 26 5.11 10.20 1.85
N GLY A 27 5.57 10.19 0.60
CA GLY A 27 4.68 10.21 -0.56
C GLY A 27 3.71 9.01 -0.58
N LEU A 28 4.24 7.81 -0.32
CA LEU A 28 3.46 6.58 -0.33
C LEU A 28 2.45 6.54 0.84
N VAL A 29 2.88 6.95 2.03
CA VAL A 29 2.02 7.00 3.23
C VAL A 29 0.90 8.01 3.06
N LEU A 30 1.20 9.24 2.62
CA LEU A 30 0.19 10.28 2.45
C LEU A 30 -0.85 9.89 1.39
N TYR A 31 -0.39 9.38 0.24
CA TYR A 31 -1.27 8.90 -0.82
C TYR A 31 -2.21 7.79 -0.32
N THR A 32 -1.65 6.80 0.37
CA THR A 32 -2.42 5.67 0.87
C THR A 32 -3.39 6.09 1.97
N ALA A 33 -2.94 6.92 2.91
CA ALA A 33 -3.77 7.37 4.02
C ALA A 33 -5.00 8.14 3.52
N ALA A 34 -4.83 9.01 2.52
CA ALA A 34 -5.94 9.73 1.90
C ALA A 34 -6.95 8.76 1.26
N PHE A 35 -6.47 7.75 0.54
CA PHE A 35 -7.35 6.77 -0.10
C PHE A 35 -8.09 5.89 0.92
N VAL A 36 -7.39 5.41 1.96
CA VAL A 36 -7.98 4.63 3.05
C VAL A 36 -9.06 5.45 3.79
N ALA A 37 -8.78 6.73 4.05
CA ALA A 37 -9.75 7.63 4.70
C ALA A 37 -11.03 7.76 3.87
N GLU A 38 -10.92 7.90 2.55
CA GLU A 38 -12.06 8.03 1.66
C GLU A 38 -12.87 6.73 1.56
N VAL A 39 -12.20 5.57 1.50
CA VAL A 39 -12.86 4.26 1.53
C VAL A 39 -13.63 4.06 2.84
N VAL A 40 -13.03 4.40 3.99
CA VAL A 40 -13.69 4.31 5.29
C VAL A 40 -14.89 5.25 5.36
N ARG A 41 -14.74 6.49 4.89
CA ARG A 41 -15.82 7.48 4.83
C ARG A 41 -16.98 7.00 3.97
N ALA A 42 -16.69 6.50 2.76
CA ALA A 42 -17.69 5.96 1.83
C ALA A 42 -18.37 4.70 2.40
N GLY A 43 -17.61 3.84 3.08
CA GLY A 43 -18.13 2.65 3.74
C GLY A 43 -19.06 2.94 4.90
N ILE A 44 -18.81 3.99 5.68
CA ILE A 44 -19.74 4.44 6.74
C ILE A 44 -21.00 5.07 6.13
N GLN A 45 -20.86 5.84 5.04
CA GLN A 45 -21.99 6.49 4.36
C GLN A 45 -22.89 5.51 3.57
N SER A 46 -22.39 4.34 3.19
CA SER A 46 -23.18 3.32 2.49
C SER A 46 -24.23 2.65 3.38
N VAL A 47 -24.09 2.73 4.71
CA VAL A 47 -25.05 2.20 5.66
C VAL A 47 -26.32 3.06 5.66
N SER A 48 -27.48 2.43 5.44
CA SER A 48 -28.77 3.11 5.39
C SER A 48 -29.04 3.93 6.66
N LYS A 49 -29.52 5.17 6.48
CA LYS A 49 -29.93 6.05 7.58
C LYS A 49 -30.97 5.40 8.50
N GLY A 50 -31.83 4.54 7.94
CA GLY A 50 -32.83 3.80 8.70
C GLY A 50 -32.25 2.85 9.76
N GLN A 51 -31.06 2.28 9.52
CA GLN A 51 -30.36 1.46 10.53
C GLN A 51 -29.93 2.32 11.73
N ARG A 52 -29.48 3.55 11.46
CA ARG A 52 -29.10 4.51 12.49
C ARG A 52 -30.32 4.97 13.29
N GLU A 53 -31.41 5.30 12.59
CA GLU A 53 -32.67 5.73 13.20
C GLU A 53 -33.32 4.62 14.03
N ALA A 54 -33.37 3.39 13.52
CA ALA A 54 -33.90 2.24 14.26
C ALA A 54 -33.08 1.93 15.53
N ALA A 55 -31.75 2.00 15.44
CA ALA A 55 -30.88 1.81 16.59
C ALA A 55 -31.07 2.91 17.66
N MET A 56 -31.30 4.15 17.24
CA MET A 56 -31.64 5.24 18.16
C MET A 56 -33.05 5.08 18.77
N SER A 57 -34.00 4.52 18.02
CA SER A 57 -35.37 4.25 18.53
C SER A 57 -35.41 3.18 19.63
N ILE A 58 -34.43 2.28 19.69
CA ILE A 58 -34.26 1.32 20.80
C ILE A 58 -33.33 1.85 21.91
N ALA A 59 -33.17 3.18 21.99
CA ALA A 59 -32.40 3.89 23.00
C ALA A 59 -30.89 3.54 23.08
N LEU A 60 -30.29 3.05 21.99
CA LEU A 60 -28.84 2.87 21.93
C LEU A 60 -28.13 4.23 21.91
N ARG A 61 -27.04 4.33 22.67
CA ARG A 61 -26.19 5.52 22.67
C ARG A 61 -25.49 5.67 21.32
N PRO A 62 -25.20 6.89 20.84
CA PRO A 62 -24.53 7.11 19.54
C PRO A 62 -23.25 6.28 19.34
N ALA A 63 -22.45 6.10 20.40
CA ALA A 63 -21.25 5.26 20.36
C ALA A 63 -21.58 3.76 20.16
N GLN A 64 -22.67 3.27 20.75
CA GLN A 64 -23.15 1.90 20.56
C GLN A 64 -23.73 1.70 19.16
N VAL A 65 -24.46 2.69 18.64
CA VAL A 65 -24.97 2.67 17.26
C VAL A 65 -23.82 2.56 16.26
N LEU A 66 -22.75 3.35 16.46
CA LEU A 66 -21.57 3.27 15.62
C LEU A 66 -20.91 1.89 15.70
N ASN A 67 -20.61 1.40 16.90
CA ASN A 67 -19.81 0.18 17.08
C ASN A 67 -20.56 -1.12 16.79
N LEU A 68 -21.86 -1.19 17.12
CA LEU A 68 -22.64 -2.44 17.04
C LEU A 68 -23.44 -2.56 15.75
N VAL A 69 -23.82 -1.45 15.12
CA VAL A 69 -24.70 -1.45 13.94
C VAL A 69 -23.98 -0.97 12.71
N ILE A 70 -23.40 0.23 12.74
CA ILE A 70 -22.82 0.87 11.56
C ILE A 70 -21.49 0.22 11.19
N LEU A 71 -20.56 0.10 12.14
CA LEU A 71 -19.20 -0.39 11.89
C LEU A 71 -19.18 -1.83 11.33
N PRO A 72 -19.93 -2.81 11.86
CA PRO A 72 -19.93 -4.18 11.31
C PRO A 72 -20.51 -4.26 9.89
N GLN A 73 -21.44 -3.37 9.54
CA GLN A 73 -22.01 -3.30 8.18
C GLN A 73 -21.07 -2.58 7.22
N ALA A 74 -20.52 -1.43 7.63
CA ALA A 74 -19.55 -0.66 6.87
C ALA A 74 -18.30 -1.48 6.55
N LEU A 75 -17.79 -2.27 7.50
CA LEU A 75 -16.61 -3.12 7.30
C LEU A 75 -16.77 -4.10 6.12
N ARG A 76 -17.96 -4.64 5.90
CA ARG A 76 -18.23 -5.56 4.78
C ARG A 76 -18.07 -4.88 3.41
N VAL A 77 -18.34 -3.58 3.35
CA VAL A 77 -18.21 -2.77 2.14
C VAL A 77 -16.78 -2.19 2.01
N ILE A 78 -16.09 -1.96 3.13
CA ILE A 78 -14.72 -1.39 3.19
C ILE A 78 -13.64 -2.43 2.84
N ILE A 79 -13.80 -3.69 3.26
CA ILE A 79 -12.77 -4.73 3.10
C ILE A 79 -12.39 -5.00 1.63
N PRO A 80 -13.33 -5.12 0.67
CA PRO A 80 -12.96 -5.39 -0.72
C PRO A 80 -12.12 -4.25 -1.36
N PRO A 81 -12.51 -2.96 -1.27
CA PRO A 81 -11.69 -1.86 -1.79
C PRO A 81 -10.34 -1.71 -1.10
N LEU A 82 -10.23 -1.94 0.22
CA LEU A 82 -8.95 -1.88 0.93
C LEU A 82 -7.96 -2.94 0.43
N THR A 83 -8.47 -4.11 0.07
CA THR A 83 -7.62 -5.16 -0.50
C THR A 83 -7.06 -4.73 -1.86
N SER A 84 -7.89 -4.11 -2.71
CA SER A 84 -7.42 -3.53 -3.97
C SER A 84 -6.39 -2.41 -3.74
N GLN A 85 -6.59 -1.59 -2.71
CA GLN A 85 -5.65 -0.53 -2.37
C GLN A 85 -4.31 -1.08 -1.88
N MET A 86 -4.30 -2.16 -1.10
CA MET A 86 -3.06 -2.81 -0.65
C MET A 86 -2.23 -3.33 -1.83
N LEU A 87 -2.89 -3.79 -2.90
CA LEU A 87 -2.21 -4.24 -4.10
C LEU A 87 -1.71 -3.09 -4.96
N ASN A 88 -2.48 -2.00 -5.06
CA ASN A 88 -2.02 -0.78 -5.71
C ASN A 88 -0.80 -0.23 -4.97
N LEU A 89 -0.79 -0.30 -3.65
CA LEU A 89 0.36 0.01 -2.82
C LEU A 89 1.58 -0.84 -3.18
N THR A 90 1.44 -2.16 -3.25
CA THR A 90 2.53 -3.06 -3.67
C THR A 90 3.04 -2.69 -5.07
N LYS A 91 2.14 -2.49 -6.04
CA LYS A 91 2.48 -2.10 -7.42
C LYS A 91 3.17 -0.73 -7.51
N ASN A 92 2.66 0.26 -6.79
CA ASN A 92 3.19 1.62 -6.79
C ASN A 92 4.51 1.72 -6.01
N SER A 93 4.70 0.90 -4.97
CA SER A 93 5.98 0.77 -4.27
C SER A 93 7.08 0.28 -5.21
N SER A 94 6.77 -0.65 -6.13
CA SER A 94 7.72 -1.07 -7.15
C SER A 94 7.99 0.01 -8.21
N LEU A 95 7.11 1.01 -8.38
CA LEU A 95 7.35 2.15 -9.28
C LEU A 95 8.31 3.20 -8.67
N ALA A 96 8.67 3.07 -7.38
CA ALA A 96 9.58 3.96 -6.64
C ALA A 96 10.98 4.10 -7.25
N VAL A 97 11.37 3.16 -8.10
CA VAL A 97 12.56 3.22 -8.95
C VAL A 97 12.65 4.52 -9.75
N ALA A 98 11.51 5.12 -10.11
CA ALA A 98 11.47 6.39 -10.84
C ALA A 98 11.99 7.61 -10.03
N ILE A 99 12.10 7.50 -8.69
CA ILE A 99 12.53 8.60 -7.78
C ILE A 99 13.99 8.38 -7.29
N GLY A 100 14.74 7.46 -7.91
CA GLY A 100 16.17 7.30 -7.62
C GLY A 100 16.48 6.65 -6.26
N PHE A 101 15.49 6.07 -5.57
CA PHE A 101 15.77 5.19 -4.45
C PHE A 101 16.51 3.96 -4.98
N PRO A 102 17.68 3.57 -4.41
CA PRO A 102 18.44 2.44 -4.91
C PRO A 102 17.77 1.13 -4.50
N ASP A 103 16.67 0.84 -5.17
CA ASP A 103 16.03 -0.47 -5.15
C ASP A 103 16.67 -1.38 -6.21
N PHE A 104 16.17 -2.60 -6.38
CA PHE A 104 16.72 -3.62 -7.29
C PHE A 104 17.19 -3.10 -8.68
N VAL A 105 16.53 -2.07 -9.24
CA VAL A 105 16.87 -1.44 -10.52
C VAL A 105 18.14 -0.57 -10.48
N SER A 106 18.45 0.09 -9.36
CA SER A 106 19.73 0.80 -9.20
C SER A 106 20.90 -0.18 -9.15
N VAL A 107 20.74 -1.29 -8.41
CA VAL A 107 21.73 -2.37 -8.36
C VAL A 107 21.89 -3.00 -9.75
N ALA A 108 20.80 -3.25 -10.46
CA ALA A 108 20.84 -3.78 -11.84
C ALA A 108 21.50 -2.82 -12.84
N ASN A 109 21.21 -1.51 -12.77
CA ASN A 109 21.87 -0.50 -13.61
C ASN A 109 23.37 -0.36 -13.30
N THR A 110 23.76 -0.47 -12.02
CA THR A 110 25.18 -0.44 -11.63
C THR A 110 25.92 -1.66 -12.18
N THR A 111 25.30 -2.84 -12.11
CA THR A 111 25.82 -4.08 -12.71
C THR A 111 25.89 -3.97 -14.24
N MET A 112 24.85 -3.46 -14.91
CA MET A 112 24.85 -3.24 -16.37
C MET A 112 25.98 -2.32 -16.84
N ASN A 113 26.26 -1.26 -16.08
CA ASN A 113 27.37 -0.34 -16.39
C ASN A 113 28.75 -1.00 -16.19
N GLN A 114 28.86 -2.02 -15.34
CA GLN A 114 30.12 -2.75 -15.12
C GLN A 114 30.34 -3.91 -16.10
N THR A 115 29.28 -4.58 -16.57
CA THR A 115 29.40 -5.72 -17.52
C THR A 115 29.17 -5.35 -18.98
N GLY A 116 28.62 -4.18 -19.30
CA GLY A 116 28.34 -3.76 -20.69
C GLY A 116 27.18 -4.50 -21.36
N GLN A 117 26.49 -5.39 -20.64
CA GLN A 117 25.36 -6.19 -21.12
C GLN A 117 24.02 -5.53 -20.78
N SER A 118 23.75 -4.38 -21.39
CA SER A 118 22.55 -3.56 -21.08
C SER A 118 21.23 -4.26 -21.44
N ILE A 119 21.21 -5.08 -22.50
CA ILE A 119 19.98 -5.74 -22.97
C ILE A 119 19.51 -6.81 -21.99
N GLU A 120 20.44 -7.62 -21.46
CA GLU A 120 20.14 -8.70 -20.53
C GLU A 120 19.65 -8.16 -19.18
N GLY A 121 20.25 -7.07 -18.69
CA GLY A 121 19.80 -6.41 -17.47
C GLY A 121 18.40 -5.81 -17.57
N VAL A 122 18.07 -5.15 -18.69
CA VAL A 122 16.72 -4.62 -18.93
C VAL A 122 15.70 -5.75 -19.08
N ALA A 123 16.05 -6.84 -19.77
CA ALA A 123 15.18 -8.01 -19.89
C ALA A 123 14.86 -8.66 -18.53
N LEU A 124 15.86 -8.74 -17.64
CA LEU A 124 15.69 -9.30 -16.30
C LEU A 124 14.79 -8.41 -15.43
N ILE A 125 14.97 -7.08 -15.51
CA ILE A 125 14.08 -6.11 -14.86
C ILE A 125 12.64 -6.30 -15.34
N MET A 126 12.41 -6.32 -16.66
CA MET A 126 11.07 -6.51 -17.22
C MET A 126 10.44 -7.85 -16.78
N ALA A 127 11.20 -8.94 -16.76
CA ALA A 127 10.74 -10.25 -16.33
C ALA A 127 10.35 -10.27 -14.85
N VAL A 128 11.16 -9.67 -13.98
CA VAL A 128 10.88 -9.57 -12.54
C VAL A 128 9.60 -8.76 -12.30
N TYR A 129 9.46 -7.59 -12.93
CA TYR A 129 8.22 -6.80 -12.84
C TYR A 129 7.00 -7.56 -13.34
N LEU A 130 7.13 -8.31 -14.44
CA LEU A 130 6.05 -9.12 -14.99
C LEU A 130 5.61 -10.23 -14.01
N ILE A 131 6.57 -10.95 -13.42
CA ILE A 131 6.29 -12.03 -12.46
C ILE A 131 5.62 -11.47 -11.19
N PHE A 132 6.13 -10.38 -10.64
CA PHE A 132 5.49 -9.73 -9.49
C PHE A 132 4.08 -9.23 -9.82
N SER A 133 3.87 -8.65 -11.01
CA SER A 133 2.56 -8.18 -11.46
C SER A 133 1.55 -9.32 -11.62
N LEU A 134 1.96 -10.43 -12.22
CA LEU A 134 1.12 -11.62 -12.41
C LEU A 134 0.82 -12.33 -11.09
N SER A 135 1.82 -12.51 -10.22
CA SER A 135 1.66 -13.10 -8.88
C SER A 135 0.67 -12.30 -8.04
N THR A 136 0.83 -10.97 -8.01
CA THR A 136 -0.05 -10.06 -7.28
C THR A 136 -1.48 -10.10 -7.84
N SER A 137 -1.63 -10.14 -9.17
CA SER A 137 -2.95 -10.25 -9.82
C SER A 137 -3.62 -11.60 -9.57
N ALA A 138 -2.86 -12.70 -9.53
CA ALA A 138 -3.37 -14.03 -9.22
C ALA A 138 -3.83 -14.14 -7.76
N PHE A 139 -3.03 -13.63 -6.81
CA PHE A 139 -3.41 -13.57 -5.41
C PHE A 139 -4.67 -12.72 -5.20
N MET A 140 -4.78 -11.60 -5.93
CA MET A 140 -5.98 -10.77 -5.88
C MET A 140 -7.21 -11.47 -6.44
N ASN A 141 -7.10 -12.12 -7.59
CA ASN A 141 -8.21 -12.88 -8.14
C ASN A 141 -8.64 -14.00 -7.19
N TRP A 142 -7.70 -14.64 -6.50
CA TRP A 142 -8.01 -15.64 -5.48
C TRP A 142 -8.72 -15.03 -4.25
N TYR A 143 -8.20 -13.93 -3.71
CA TYR A 143 -8.80 -13.27 -2.55
C TYR A 143 -10.16 -12.65 -2.89
N ASN A 144 -10.28 -11.98 -4.04
CA ASN A 144 -11.53 -11.45 -4.55
C ASN A 144 -12.56 -12.56 -4.80
N LYS A 145 -12.14 -13.75 -5.25
CA LYS A 145 -13.03 -14.92 -5.38
C LYS A 145 -13.47 -15.47 -4.02
N LYS A 146 -12.66 -15.34 -2.97
CA LYS A 146 -13.03 -15.70 -1.59
C LYS A 146 -13.92 -14.66 -0.91
N VAL A 147 -13.73 -13.37 -1.24
CA VAL A 147 -14.43 -12.24 -0.59
C VAL A 147 -15.65 -11.77 -1.38
N LYS A 148 -15.79 -12.12 -2.66
CA LYS A 148 -17.07 -12.08 -3.37
C LYS A 148 -18.07 -12.97 -2.63
N LEU A 149 -18.76 -12.36 -1.69
CA LEU A 149 -20.06 -12.78 -1.24
C LEU A 149 -20.90 -12.99 -2.48
N VAL A 150 -21.47 -14.19 -2.56
CA VAL A 150 -22.50 -14.58 -3.49
C VAL A 150 -23.55 -13.47 -3.53
N GLU A 151 -23.52 -12.64 -4.57
CA GLU A 151 -24.70 -11.88 -4.98
C GLU A 151 -25.72 -12.94 -5.41
N ARG A 152 -26.73 -13.15 -4.57
CA ARG A 152 -28.00 -13.73 -4.98
C ARG A 152 -28.98 -12.60 -5.21
#